data_AF-A0A0K0FPN8-F1
#
_entry.id   AF-A0A0K0FPN8-F1
#
_cell.length_a   1.000
_cell.length_b   1.000
_cell.length_c   1.000
_cell.angle_alpha   90.00
_cell.angle_beta   90.00
_cell.angle_gamma   90.00
#
_symmetry.space_group_name_H-M   'P 1'
#
loop_
_entity.id
_entity.type
_entity.pdbx_description
1 polymer ?
#
loop_
_entity_poly.entity_id
_entity_poly.type
_entity_poly.pdbx_seq_one_letter_code
_entity_poly.pdbx_strand_id
1 'polypeptide(L)'
;MARKYSVKSKSCRWPLQVFLNILDLARIYAWVLYKQETMEEISRQDFLFQLAIKLAAEYQNSREKEDKSKTLINKSSSSRVQKTCQV
;
A
#
# COMPACT_ATOMS: atom_id res chain seq x y z
N MET A 1 13.31 -0.11 -18.45
CA MET A 1 12.17 -0.80 -17.83
C MET A 1 11.68 -0.19 -16.51
N ALA A 2 12.56 0.08 -15.52
CA ALA A 2 12.17 0.54 -14.18
C ALA A 2 11.51 1.93 -14.10
N ARG A 3 11.89 2.89 -14.96
CA ARG A 3 11.39 4.28 -14.89
C ARG A 3 9.88 4.44 -15.14
N LYS A 4 9.29 3.67 -16.06
CA LYS A 4 7.90 3.88 -16.56
C LYS A 4 6.81 3.71 -15.50
N TYR A 5 7.12 3.06 -14.37
CA TYR A 5 6.22 2.92 -13.23
C TYR A 5 6.96 3.13 -11.90
N SER A 6 8.12 3.78 -11.88
CA SER A 6 8.99 3.79 -10.69
C SER A 6 8.26 4.27 -9.43
N VAL A 7 8.49 3.60 -8.30
CA VAL A 7 7.96 4.03 -6.99
C VAL A 7 8.87 5.02 -6.27
N LYS A 8 9.95 5.46 -6.92
CA LYS A 8 10.94 6.36 -6.33
C LYS A 8 10.31 7.72 -6.06
N SER A 9 10.44 8.17 -4.83
CA SER A 9 10.05 9.50 -4.38
C SER A 9 11.29 10.31 -3.99
N LYS A 10 11.17 11.64 -3.94
CA LYS A 10 12.24 12.48 -3.42
C LYS A 10 12.35 12.24 -1.92
N SER A 11 13.51 11.78 -1.46
CA SER A 11 13.81 11.52 -0.06
C SER A 11 15.24 11.96 0.28
N CYS A 12 15.41 12.62 1.43
CA CYS A 12 16.73 12.95 1.98
C CYS A 12 17.34 11.77 2.77
N ARG A 13 16.57 10.69 2.97
CA ARG A 13 17.02 9.49 3.68
C ARG A 13 17.50 8.46 2.67
N TRP A 14 18.81 8.27 2.59
CA TRP A 14 19.43 7.32 1.68
C TRP A 14 18.91 5.88 1.82
N PRO A 15 18.67 5.33 3.04
CA PRO A 15 18.14 3.98 3.18
C PRO A 15 16.76 3.79 2.54
N LEU A 16 15.90 4.81 2.62
CA LEU A 16 14.59 4.77 1.96
C LEU A 16 14.74 4.71 0.44
N GLN A 17 15.73 5.41 -0.13
CA GLN A 17 15.99 5.36 -1.56
C GLN A 17 16.48 3.97 -2.01
N VAL A 18 17.29 3.30 -1.20
CA VAL A 18 17.71 1.91 -1.45
C VAL A 18 16.51 0.97 -1.44
N PHE A 19 15.63 1.11 -0.45
CA PHE A 19 14.40 0.32 -0.37
C PHE A 19 13.51 0.51 -1.62
N LEU A 20 13.30 1.75 -2.05
CA LEU A 20 12.52 2.04 -3.26
C LEU A 20 13.16 1.47 -4.54
N ASN A 21 14.49 1.38 -4.60
CA ASN A 21 15.19 0.71 -5.70
C ASN A 21 14.94 -0.81 -5.68
N ILE A 22 14.98 -1.43 -4.51
CA ILE A 22 14.72 -2.86 -4.34
C ILE A 22 13.27 -3.18 -4.77
N LEU A 23 12.31 -2.34 -4.37
CA LEU A 23 10.92 -2.48 -4.80
C LEU A 23 10.76 -2.40 -6.33
N ASP A 24 11.45 -1.47 -6.98
CA ASP A 24 11.43 -1.36 -8.44
C ASP A 24 11.95 -2.63 -9.14
N LEU A 25 12.99 -3.25 -8.58
CA LEU A 25 13.54 -4.51 -9.08
C LEU A 25 12.62 -5.70 -8.82
N ALA A 26 12.19 -5.88 -7.56
CA ALA A 26 11.33 -6.99 -7.13
C ALA A 26 10.05 -7.05 -7.97
N ARG A 27 9.48 -5.90 -8.29
CA ARG A 27 8.31 -5.78 -9.13
C ARG A 27 8.54 -6.24 -10.57
N ILE A 28 9.69 -5.90 -11.17
CA ILE A 28 10.03 -6.35 -12.52
C ILE A 28 10.20 -7.87 -12.52
N TYR A 29 10.89 -8.41 -11.52
CA TYR A 29 11.06 -9.85 -11.36
C TYR A 29 9.73 -10.58 -11.18
N ALA A 30 8.84 -10.06 -10.33
CA ALA A 30 7.52 -10.63 -10.12
C ALA A 30 6.69 -10.64 -11.41
N TRP A 31 6.76 -9.58 -12.23
CA TRP A 31 6.06 -9.53 -13.51
C TRP A 31 6.62 -10.53 -14.53
N VAL A 32 7.96 -10.69 -14.59
CA VAL A 32 8.60 -11.69 -15.46
C VAL A 32 8.21 -13.11 -15.06
N LEU A 33 8.29 -13.43 -13.76
CA LEU A 33 7.86 -14.72 -13.22
C LEU A 33 6.38 -15.00 -13.52
N TYR A 34 5.51 -14.02 -13.31
CA TYR A 34 4.09 -14.15 -13.57
C TYR A 34 3.80 -14.47 -15.05
N LYS A 35 4.52 -13.83 -15.98
CA LYS A 35 4.41 -14.13 -17.41
C LYS A 35 4.89 -15.52 -17.78
N GLN A 36 5.95 -16.01 -17.12
CA GLN A 36 6.48 -17.35 -17.37
C GLN A 36 5.55 -18.46 -16.89
N GLU A 37 4.94 -18.28 -15.71
CA GLU A 37 4.07 -19.29 -15.11
C GLU A 37 2.67 -19.33 -15.73
N THR A 38 2.07 -18.17 -15.99
CA THR A 38 0.66 -18.10 -16.40
C THR A 38 0.49 -18.22 -17.92
N MET A 39 1.56 -18.02 -18.71
CA MET A 39 1.53 -17.88 -20.18
C MET A 39 0.55 -16.81 -20.71
N GLU A 40 -0.10 -16.05 -19.82
CA GLU A 40 -1.04 -15.00 -20.14
C GLU A 40 -0.32 -13.69 -20.48
N GLU A 41 -0.81 -13.02 -21.51
CA GLU A 41 -0.26 -11.75 -21.96
C GLU A 41 -0.91 -10.57 -21.20
N ILE A 42 -0.64 -10.48 -19.90
CA ILE A 42 -1.09 -9.34 -19.10
C ILE A 42 -0.15 -8.13 -19.30
N SER A 43 -0.75 -6.96 -19.50
CA SER A 43 -0.02 -5.71 -19.55
C SER A 43 0.67 -5.47 -18.20
N ARG A 44 1.88 -4.92 -18.23
CA ARG A 44 2.60 -4.63 -16.98
C ARG A 44 1.84 -3.68 -16.07
N GLN A 45 1.05 -2.76 -16.62
CA GLN A 45 0.27 -1.83 -15.81
C GLN A 45 -0.84 -2.56 -15.03
N ASP A 46 -1.56 -3.45 -15.70
CA ASP A 46 -2.66 -4.18 -15.08
C ASP A 46 -2.16 -5.14 -14.01
N PHE A 47 -1.03 -5.83 -14.26
CA PHE A 47 -0.36 -6.64 -13.25
C PHE A 47 -0.07 -5.84 -11.97
N LEU A 48 0.44 -4.62 -12.11
CA LEU A 48 0.76 -3.77 -10.96
C LEU A 48 -0.46 -3.25 -10.24
N PHE A 49 -1.51 -2.92 -10.98
CA PHE A 49 -2.77 -2.47 -10.39
C PHE A 49 -3.42 -3.60 -9.58
N GLN A 50 -3.49 -4.80 -10.14
CA GLN A 50 -3.99 -5.98 -9.44
C GLN A 50 -3.15 -6.32 -8.21
N LEU A 51 -1.83 -6.25 -8.32
CA LEU A 51 -0.92 -6.48 -7.20
C LEU A 51 -1.16 -5.47 -6.06
N ALA A 52 -1.28 -4.19 -6.39
CA ALA A 52 -1.54 -3.14 -5.41
C ALA A 52 -2.89 -3.35 -4.68
N ILE A 53 -3.94 -3.69 -5.42
CA ILE A 53 -5.26 -4.00 -4.84
C ILE A 53 -5.16 -5.19 -3.88
N LYS A 54 -4.53 -6.30 -4.31
CA LYS A 54 -4.38 -7.51 -3.49
C LYS A 54 -3.60 -7.24 -2.20
N LEU A 55 -2.50 -6.50 -2.27
CA LEU A 55 -1.70 -6.14 -1.10
C LEU A 55 -2.45 -5.18 -0.15
N ALA A 56 -3.25 -4.25 -0.69
CA ALA A 56 -4.00 -3.30 0.11
C ALA A 56 -5.23 -3.94 0.78
N ALA A 57 -5.85 -4.95 0.18
CA ALA A 57 -7.11 -5.53 0.62
C ALA A 57 -7.09 -6.01 2.07
N GLU A 58 -6.02 -6.70 2.49
CA GLU A 58 -5.89 -7.18 3.87
C GLU A 58 -5.88 -6.03 4.89
N TYR A 59 -5.10 -4.99 4.61
CA TYR A 59 -5.01 -3.82 5.45
C TYR A 59 -6.34 -3.05 5.51
N GLN A 60 -7.01 -2.84 4.37
CA GLN A 60 -8.31 -2.15 4.32
C GLN A 60 -9.37 -2.91 5.13
N ASN A 61 -9.44 -4.23 4.97
CA ASN A 61 -10.34 -5.08 5.74
C ASN A 61 -10.09 -4.98 7.26
N SER A 62 -8.83 -4.86 7.69
CA SER A 62 -8.49 -4.67 9.11
C SER A 62 -8.97 -3.32 9.65
N ARG A 63 -8.78 -2.24 8.88
CA ARG A 63 -9.21 -0.88 9.23
C ARG A 63 -10.73 -0.77 9.32
N GLU A 64 -11.45 -1.32 8.36
CA GLU A 64 -12.91 -1.32 8.38
C GLU A 64 -13.49 -2.03 9.61
N LYS A 65 -12.86 -3.11 10.09
CA LYS A 65 -13.27 -3.80 11.31
C LYS A 65 -13.01 -2.95 12.56
N GLU A 66 -11.87 -2.27 12.64
CA GLU A 66 -11.56 -1.33 13.71
C GLU A 66 -12.53 -0.14 13.75
N ASP A 67 -12.92 0.39 12.60
CA ASP A 67 -13.80 1.56 12.55
C ASP A 67 -15.25 1.19 12.85
N LYS A 68 -15.68 -0.02 12.50
CA LYS A 68 -16.97 -0.60 12.93
C LYS A 68 -17.01 -0.81 14.45
N SER A 69 -15.92 -1.28 15.09
CA SER A 69 -15.87 -1.47 16.55
C SER A 69 -15.86 -0.14 17.31
N LYS A 70 -15.13 0.87 16.83
CA LYS A 70 -15.14 2.24 17.40
C LYS A 70 -16.52 2.90 17.30
N THR A 71 -17.21 2.73 16.17
CA THR A 71 -18.58 3.24 15.97
C THR A 71 -19.57 2.62 16.97
N LEU A 72 -19.42 1.33 17.28
CA LEU A 72 -20.24 0.63 18.28
C LEU A 72 -19.97 1.12 19.71
N ILE A 73 -18.71 1.42 20.06
CA ILE A 73 -18.33 1.93 21.39
C ILE A 73 -18.77 3.39 21.59
N ASN A 74 -18.71 4.22 20.55
CA ASN A 74 -19.07 5.64 20.65
C ASN A 74 -20.58 5.90 20.76
N LYS A 75 -21.43 4.90 20.48
CA LYS A 75 -22.89 5.02 20.69
C LYS A 75 -23.30 4.90 22.16
N SER A 76 -22.41 4.41 23.05
CA SER A 76 -22.69 4.19 24.48
C SER A 76 -21.97 5.15 25.44
N SER A 77 -21.05 6.00 24.98
CA SER A 77 -20.36 6.97 25.86
C SER A 77 -20.45 8.39 25.33
N SER A 78 -21.43 9.14 25.83
CA SER A 78 -21.51 10.59 25.74
C SER A 78 -20.30 11.26 26.42
N SER A 79 -19.85 12.37 25.83
CA SER A 79 -18.83 13.34 26.28
C SER A 79 -17.36 12.89 26.25
N ARG A 80 -16.59 13.45 25.30
CA ARG A 80 -15.11 13.45 25.35
C ARG A 80 -14.62 14.87 25.07
N VAL A 81 -14.23 15.57 26.14
CA VAL A 81 -13.68 16.94 26.11
C VAL A 81 -12.35 16.94 25.37
N GLN A 82 -12.23 17.76 24.31
CA GLN A 82 -10.98 18.01 23.61
C GLN A 82 -10.08 18.91 24.47
N LYS A 83 -8.85 18.47 24.74
CA LYS A 83 -7.79 19.34 25.26
C LYS A 83 -6.95 19.83 24.09
N THR A 84 -6.95 21.14 23.87
CA THR A 84 -6.07 21.80 22.91
C THR A 84 -4.74 22.11 23.59
N CYS A 85 -3.63 21.73 22.94
CA CYS A 85 -2.29 22.19 23.33
C CYS A 85 -2.11 23.62 22.81
N GLN A 86 -1.85 24.57 23.72
CA GLN A 86 -1.42 25.92 23.36
C GLN A 86 0.10 25.92 23.09
N VAL A 87 0.50 26.71 22.08
CA VAL A 87 1.90 27.01 21.71
C VAL A 87 2.41 28.13 22.59
#